data_AF-A0AAV6AJZ4-F1
#
_entry.id   AF-A0AAV6AJZ4-F1
#
_cell.length_a   1.000
_cell.length_b   1.000
_cell.length_c   1.000
_cell.angle_alpha   90.00
_cell.angle_beta   90.00
_cell.angle_gamma   90.00
#
_symmetry.space_group_name_H-M   'P 1'
#
loop_
_entity.id
_entity.type
_entity.pdbx_description
1 polymer ?
#
loop_
_entity_poly.entity_id
_entity_poly.type
_entity_poly.pdbx_seq_one_letter_code
_entity_poly.pdbx_strand_id
1 'polypeptide(L)'
;MRDEVLEPVEVTGSDSVKRRALGFLEKAFDDAEAEGVPVDAVAHAALFAALTTLVECFGEDQVAKLAGDLPGKISSGGYTINRVLQ
;
A
#
# COMPACT_ATOMS: atom_id res chain seq x y z
N MET A 1 -12.98 -23.59 -27.38
CA MET A 1 -12.68 -22.56 -26.38
C MET A 1 -11.24 -22.76 -25.97
N ARG A 2 -10.39 -21.74 -26.12
CA ARG A 2 -8.94 -21.85 -25.97
C ARG A 2 -8.58 -22.32 -24.55
N ASP A 3 -7.67 -23.28 -24.48
CA ASP A 3 -6.87 -23.56 -23.28
C ASP A 3 -6.10 -22.28 -22.92
N GLU A 4 -6.59 -21.53 -21.94
CA GLU A 4 -5.76 -20.59 -21.21
C GLU A 4 -4.91 -21.40 -20.23
N VAL A 5 -3.79 -21.88 -20.76
CA VAL A 5 -2.64 -22.31 -19.96
C VAL A 5 -2.17 -21.07 -19.19
N LEU A 6 -2.69 -20.92 -17.96
CA LEU A 6 -2.14 -20.00 -16.98
C LEU A 6 -0.72 -20.47 -16.67
N GLU A 7 0.27 -19.87 -17.34
CA GLU A 7 1.66 -20.11 -17.01
C GLU A 7 1.89 -19.78 -15.52
N PRO A 8 2.66 -20.62 -14.79
CA PRO A 8 2.93 -20.35 -13.40
C PRO A 8 3.81 -19.11 -13.35
N VAL A 9 3.21 -18.02 -12.89
CA VAL A 9 3.89 -16.78 -12.57
C VAL A 9 4.86 -17.06 -11.41
N GLU A 10 6.09 -17.44 -11.75
CA GLU A 10 7.23 -17.49 -10.82
C GLU A 10 7.61 -16.04 -10.49
N VAL A 11 6.83 -15.42 -9.62
CA VAL A 11 7.20 -14.13 -9.02
C VAL A 11 7.95 -14.42 -7.75
N THR A 12 9.26 -14.11 -7.82
CA THR A 12 10.20 -14.03 -6.71
C THR A 12 9.47 -13.70 -5.40
N GLY A 13 9.58 -14.59 -4.41
CA GLY A 13 8.68 -14.66 -3.25
C GLY A 13 8.52 -13.40 -2.39
N SER A 14 9.29 -12.33 -2.63
CA SER A 14 9.14 -11.02 -1.96
C SER A 14 8.23 -10.05 -2.71
N ASP A 15 8.34 -9.97 -4.04
CA ASP A 15 7.55 -9.05 -4.84
C ASP A 15 6.12 -9.56 -5.04
N SER A 16 5.93 -10.88 -5.08
CA SER A 16 4.61 -11.51 -5.07
C SER A 16 3.87 -11.26 -3.77
N VAL A 17 4.57 -11.34 -2.63
CA VAL A 17 3.97 -11.10 -1.32
C VAL A 17 3.56 -9.64 -1.16
N LYS A 18 4.41 -8.68 -1.55
CA LYS A 18 4.05 -7.25 -1.53
C LYS A 18 2.87 -6.95 -2.45
N ARG A 19 2.88 -7.49 -3.67
CA ARG A 19 1.77 -7.31 -4.62
C ARG A 19 0.48 -7.94 -4.09
N ARG A 20 0.57 -9.09 -3.44
CA ARG A 20 -0.58 -9.77 -2.83
C ARG A 20 -1.12 -8.99 -1.63
N ALA A 21 -0.26 -8.46 -0.77
CA ALA A 21 -0.64 -7.58 0.33
C ALA A 21 -1.36 -6.32 -0.18
N LEU A 22 -0.86 -5.73 -1.27
CA LEU A 22 -1.52 -4.59 -1.91
C LEU A 22 -2.91 -4.95 -2.42
N GLY A 23 -3.08 -6.13 -3.04
CA GLY A 23 -4.40 -6.60 -3.49
C GLY A 23 -5.42 -6.78 -2.34
N PHE A 24 -4.98 -7.11 -1.13
CA PHE A 24 -5.86 -7.14 0.04
C PHE A 24 -6.29 -5.73 0.46
N LEU A 25 -5.39 -4.74 0.38
CA LEU A 25 -5.73 -3.34 0.65
C LEU A 25 -6.66 -2.78 -0.43
N GLU A 26 -6.40 -3.04 -1.72
CA GLU A 26 -7.28 -2.64 -2.82
C GLU A 26 -8.71 -3.15 -2.59
N LYS A 27 -8.86 -4.44 -2.27
CA LYS A 27 -10.17 -5.02 -1.95
C LYS A 27 -10.83 -4.34 -0.74
N ALA A 28 -10.07 -4.03 0.31
CA ALA A 28 -10.63 -3.36 1.50
C ALA A 28 -11.15 -1.95 1.18
N PHE A 29 -10.52 -1.25 0.23
CA PHE A 29 -10.99 0.05 -0.24
C PHE A 29 -12.24 -0.08 -1.11
N ASP A 30 -12.30 -1.08 -2.01
CA ASP A 30 -13.48 -1.38 -2.81
C ASP A 30 -14.69 -1.74 -1.93
N ASP A 31 -14.47 -2.58 -0.91
CA ASP A 31 -15.51 -2.97 0.05
C ASP A 31 -16.01 -1.74 0.83
N ALA A 32 -15.11 -0.86 1.26
CA ALA A 32 -15.46 0.36 1.98
C ALA A 32 -16.26 1.36 1.13
N GLU A 33 -15.91 1.50 -0.15
CA GLU A 33 -16.68 2.32 -1.10
C GLU A 33 -18.09 1.74 -1.29
N ALA A 34 -18.22 0.42 -1.41
CA ALA A 34 -19.51 -0.26 -1.52
C ALA A 34 -20.41 -0.06 -0.28
N GLU A 35 -19.82 0.09 0.90
CA GLU A 35 -20.51 0.39 2.16
C GLU A 35 -20.78 1.90 2.36
N GLY A 36 -20.29 2.76 1.45
CA GLY A 36 -20.45 4.21 1.54
C GLY A 36 -19.51 4.88 2.56
N VAL A 37 -18.42 4.21 2.94
CA VAL A 37 -17.39 4.75 3.81
C VAL A 37 -16.47 5.68 3.00
N PRO A 38 -16.19 6.90 3.47
CA PRO A 38 -15.27 7.80 2.79
C PRO A 38 -13.86 7.20 2.63
N VAL A 39 -13.34 7.19 1.40
CA VAL A 39 -12.04 6.59 1.05
C VAL A 39 -10.87 7.27 1.77
N ASP A 40 -10.98 8.57 2.04
CA ASP A 40 -10.00 9.32 2.82
C ASP A 40 -9.94 8.84 4.28
N ALA A 41 -11.09 8.52 4.89
CA ALA A 41 -11.14 7.93 6.22
C ALA A 41 -10.48 6.53 6.25
N VAL A 42 -10.73 5.71 5.23
CA VAL A 42 -10.08 4.39 5.08
C VAL A 42 -8.57 4.54 4.93
N ALA A 43 -8.10 5.52 4.15
CA ALA A 43 -6.68 5.80 3.99
C ALA A 43 -5.99 6.17 5.31
N HIS A 44 -6.63 7.01 6.14
CA HIS A 44 -6.11 7.35 7.46
C HIS A 44 -6.07 6.12 8.39
N ALA A 45 -7.12 5.31 8.38
CA ALA A 45 -7.17 4.08 9.17
C ALA A 45 -6.09 3.08 8.74
N ALA A 46 -5.89 2.89 7.44
CA ALA A 46 -4.85 2.03 6.88
C ALA A 46 -3.45 2.52 7.24
N LEU A 47 -3.20 3.84 7.21
CA LEU A 47 -1.93 4.41 7.63
C LEU A 47 -1.66 4.18 9.11
N PHE A 48 -2.68 4.37 9.97
CA PHE A 48 -2.56 4.09 11.39
C PHE A 48 -2.23 2.62 11.65
N ALA A 49 -3.00 1.70 11.05
CA ALA A 49 -2.76 0.27 11.18
C ALA A 49 -1.35 -0.13 10.71
N ALA A 50 -0.91 0.40 9.57
CA ALA A 50 0.43 0.16 9.05
C ALA A 50 1.52 0.64 10.02
N LEU A 51 1.40 1.85 10.58
CA LEU A 51 2.38 2.37 11.54
C LEU A 51 2.39 1.55 12.83
N THR A 52 1.23 1.17 13.37
CA THR A 52 1.15 0.31 14.56
C THR A 52 1.84 -1.04 14.31
N THR A 53 1.55 -1.72 13.20
CA THR A 53 2.20 -2.99 12.86
C THR A 53 3.71 -2.84 12.68
N LEU A 54 4.18 -1.75 12.07
CA LEU A 54 5.61 -1.48 11.94
C LEU A 54 6.27 -1.23 13.30
N VAL A 55 5.61 -0.51 14.21
CA VAL A 55 6.12 -0.26 15.56
C VAL A 55 6.19 -1.57 16.35
N GLU A 56 5.19 -2.44 16.25
CA GLU A 56 5.20 -3.77 16.86
C GLU A 56 6.36 -4.64 16.36
N CYS A 57 6.69 -4.56 15.06
CA CYS A 57 7.75 -5.37 14.45
C CYS A 57 9.16 -4.82 14.68
N PHE A 58 9.34 -3.51 14.67
CA PHE A 58 10.66 -2.86 14.59
C PHE A 58 10.95 -1.87 15.74
N GLY A 59 9.95 -1.49 16.53
CA GLY A 59 10.06 -0.51 17.61
C GLY A 59 9.90 0.94 17.16
N GLU A 60 9.51 1.80 18.10
CA GLU A 60 9.14 3.20 17.86
C GLU A 60 10.27 4.02 17.20
N ASP A 61 11.51 3.90 17.68
CA ASP A 61 12.65 4.67 17.17
C ASP A 61 12.97 4.37 15.69
N GLN A 62 12.83 3.11 15.27
CA GLN A 62 13.09 2.72 13.88
C GLN A 62 11.99 3.25 12.95
N VAL A 63 10.74 3.16 13.39
CA VAL A 63 9.59 3.66 12.62
C VAL A 63 9.57 5.17 12.56
N ALA A 64 9.95 5.87 13.63
CA ALA A 64 10.07 7.32 13.65
C ALA A 64 11.10 7.82 12.62
N LYS A 65 12.26 7.15 12.52
CA LYS A 65 13.27 7.46 11.49
C LYS A 65 12.74 7.22 10.09
N LEU A 66 12.08 6.08 9.85
CA LEU A 66 11.45 5.77 8.58
C LEU A 66 10.40 6.82 8.18
N ALA A 67 9.57 7.22 9.13
CA ALA A 67 8.51 8.20 8.91
C ALA A 67 9.06 9.62 8.70
N GLY A 68 10.23 9.94 9.28
CA GLY A 68 10.90 11.23 9.11
C GLY A 68 11.23 11.58 7.66
N ASP A 69 11.38 10.59 6.78
CA ASP A 69 11.63 10.80 5.35
C ASP A 69 10.36 11.05 4.53
N LEU A 70 9.17 10.74 5.08
CA LEU A 70 7.89 10.86 4.37
C LEU A 70 7.58 12.29 3.91
N PRO A 71 7.73 13.34 4.75
CA PRO A 71 7.42 14.71 4.33
C PRO A 71 8.20 15.15 3.09
N GLY A 72 9.48 14.76 3.00
CA GLY A 72 10.33 15.06 1.85
C GLY A 72 9.85 14.32 0.59
N LYS A 73 9.46 13.05 0.71
CA LYS A 73 8.92 12.25 -0.41
C LYS A 73 7.55 12.77 -0.88
N ILE A 74 6.68 13.18 0.04
CA ILE A 74 5.37 13.75 -0.29
C ILE A 74 5.55 15.09 -1.01
N SER A 75 6.35 16.00 -0.44
CA SER A 75 6.57 17.35 -1.01
C SER A 75 7.29 17.33 -2.35
N SER A 76 8.16 16.34 -2.55
CA SER A 76 8.82 16.12 -3.86
C SER A 76 7.91 15.46 -4.88
N GLY A 77 6.67 15.10 -4.53
CA GLY A 77 5.68 14.47 -5.42
C GLY A 77 5.92 12.99 -5.69
N GLY A 78 6.60 12.28 -4.78
CA GLY A 78 6.91 10.85 -4.92
C GLY A 78 5.71 9.91 -4.88
N TYR A 79 4.55 10.42 -4.43
CA TYR A 79 3.28 9.68 -4.36
C TYR A 79 2.23 10.19 -5.36
N THR A 80 2.59 11.16 -6.20
CA THR A 80 1.71 11.68 -7.25
C THR A 80 1.87 10.82 -8.50
N ILE A 81 0.94 9.87 -8.71
CA ILE A 81 0.99 8.89 -9.81
C ILE A 81 0.82 9.57 -11.19
N ASN A 82 0.08 10.68 -11.26
CA ASN A 82 -0.13 11.47 -12.48
C ASN A 82 0.74 12.74 -12.53
N ARG A 83 2.06 12.62 -12.35
CA ARG A 83 2.94 13.76 -12.60
C ARG A 83 3.01 14.02 -14.10
N VAL A 84 2.30 15.04 -14.57
CA VAL A 84 2.60 15.66 -15.86
C VAL A 84 3.96 16.36 -15.66
N LEU A 85 5.01 15.87 -16.31
CA LEU A 85 6.28 16.58 -16.38
C LEU A 85 5.98 17.95 -17.01
N GLN A 86 6.03 19.02 -16.20
CA GLN A 86 6.04 20.39 -16.69
C GLN A 86 7.47 20.84 -16.98
#